data_AF-A0A6G6BVD2-F1
#
_entry.id   AF-A0A6G6BVD2-F1
#
_cell.length_a   1.000
_cell.length_b   1.000
_cell.length_c   1.000
_cell.angle_alpha   90.00
_cell.angle_beta   90.00
_cell.angle_gamma   90.00
#
_symmetry.space_group_name_H-M   'P 1'
#
loop_
_entity.id
_entity.type
_entity.pdbx_description
1 polymer ?
#
loop_
_entity_poly.entity_id
_entity_poly.type
_entity_poly.pdbx_seq_one_letter_code
_entity_poly.pdbx_strand_id
1 'polypeptide(L)'
;MIRQYIIFLLKQVKNYKNSNIWVEYPLKINELNKRLDILVQFNEKPHILIECKTPKTPITQKTFDQISIYNKTIKAPFLMISNGIKNFIFQVDKYNKKFLFLKYIP
;
A
#
# COMPACT_ATOMS: atom_id res chain seq x y z
N MET A 1 1.29 15.65 -1.54
CA MET A 1 2.73 15.68 -1.14
C MET A 1 3.25 14.29 -0.78
N ILE A 2 2.68 13.59 0.21
CA ILE A 2 3.18 12.26 0.66
C ILE A 2 3.19 11.20 -0.44
N ARG A 3 2.09 11.06 -1.20
CA ARG A 3 2.03 10.12 -2.34
C ARG A 3 3.16 10.34 -3.33
N GLN A 4 3.44 11.59 -3.71
CA GLN A 4 4.54 11.92 -4.62
C GLN A 4 5.92 11.60 -4.01
N TYR A 5 6.11 11.86 -2.72
CA TYR A 5 7.31 11.46 -2.01
C TYR A 5 7.52 9.94 -2.01
N ILE A 6 6.46 9.16 -1.79
CA ILE A 6 6.54 7.69 -1.82
C ILE A 6 6.83 7.20 -3.24
N ILE A 7 6.21 7.77 -4.28
CA ILE A 7 6.53 7.45 -5.67
C ILE A 7 8.02 7.73 -5.96
N PHE A 8 8.54 8.86 -5.50
CA PHE A 8 9.97 9.18 -5.61
C PHE A 8 10.84 8.14 -4.89
N LEU A 9 10.52 7.79 -3.64
CA LEU A 9 11.25 6.79 -2.87
C LEU A 9 11.25 5.42 -3.56
N LEU A 10 10.10 4.97 -4.06
CA LEU A 10 9.98 3.71 -4.79
C LEU A 10 10.88 3.69 -6.03
N LYS A 11 10.93 4.80 -6.77
CA LYS A 11 11.72 4.90 -8.01
C LYS A 11 13.21 5.04 -7.75
N GLN A 12 13.59 5.97 -6.87
CA GLN A 12 14.98 6.41 -6.72
C GLN A 12 15.76 5.59 -5.69
N VAL A 13 15.10 5.13 -4.63
CA VAL A 13 15.76 4.39 -3.54
C VAL A 13 15.55 2.90 -3.72
N LYS A 14 14.35 2.49 -4.16
CA LYS A 14 13.98 1.08 -4.31
C LYS A 14 14.03 0.57 -5.75
N ASN A 15 14.38 1.42 -6.71
CA ASN A 15 14.59 1.05 -8.11
C ASN A 15 13.38 0.38 -8.78
N TYR A 16 12.16 0.64 -8.30
CA TYR A 16 10.94 0.23 -9.00
C TYR A 16 10.77 1.05 -10.28
N LYS A 17 10.54 0.38 -11.41
CA LYS A 17 10.27 1.03 -12.70
C LYS A 17 8.91 1.73 -12.69
N ASN A 18 8.75 2.78 -13.48
CA ASN A 18 7.46 3.47 -13.63
C ASN A 18 6.32 2.53 -14.03
N SER A 19 6.61 1.57 -14.93
CA SER A 19 5.66 0.55 -15.39
C SER A 19 5.11 -0.32 -14.26
N ASN A 20 5.80 -0.38 -13.12
CA ASN A 20 5.41 -1.20 -12.00
C ASN A 20 4.50 -0.44 -11.03
N ILE A 21 4.44 0.89 -11.12
CA ILE A 21 3.80 1.75 -10.14
C ILE A 21 2.52 2.33 -10.73
N TRP A 22 1.40 1.91 -10.19
CA TRP A 22 0.08 2.42 -10.51
C TRP A 22 -0.34 3.41 -9.44
N VAL A 23 -0.82 4.56 -9.86
CA VAL A 23 -1.22 5.64 -8.98
C VAL A 23 -2.72 5.83 -9.12
N GLU A 24 -3.42 6.02 -7.99
CA GLU A 24 -4.89 6.15 -7.98
C GLU A 24 -5.59 4.92 -8.60
N TYR A 25 -5.10 3.74 -8.23
CA TYR A 25 -5.58 2.47 -8.77
C TYR A 25 -7.07 2.26 -8.43
N PRO A 26 -7.95 2.09 -9.44
CA PRO A 26 -9.37 1.89 -9.20
C PRO A 26 -9.63 0.49 -8.62
N LEU A 27 -10.52 0.44 -7.64
CA LEU A 27 -10.94 -0.80 -6.98
C LEU A 27 -12.46 -0.88 -6.96
N LYS A 28 -13.01 -2.06 -7.20
CA LYS A 28 -14.41 -2.35 -6.92
C LYS A 28 -14.48 -3.25 -5.69
N ILE A 29 -15.03 -2.72 -4.59
CA ILE A 29 -15.23 -3.47 -3.35
C ILE A 29 -16.74 -3.59 -3.14
N ASN A 30 -17.26 -4.80 -3.32
CA ASN A 30 -18.69 -5.07 -3.45
C ASN A 30 -19.28 -4.22 -4.61
N GLU A 31 -20.24 -3.34 -4.32
CA GLU A 31 -20.84 -2.43 -5.29
C GLU A 31 -20.21 -1.02 -5.27
N LEU A 32 -19.26 -0.78 -4.36
CA LEU A 32 -18.66 0.53 -4.17
C LEU A 32 -17.37 0.66 -4.99
N ASN A 33 -17.31 1.72 -5.78
CA ASN A 33 -16.08 2.17 -6.41
C ASN A 33 -15.18 2.84 -5.36
N LYS A 34 -13.98 2.32 -5.21
CA LYS A 34 -12.93 2.80 -4.32
C LYS A 34 -11.67 3.07 -5.12
N ARG A 35 -10.71 3.73 -4.47
CA ARG A 35 -9.42 4.07 -5.05
C ARG A 35 -8.35 3.79 -4.02
N LEU A 36 -7.29 3.18 -4.50
CA LEU A 36 -6.06 2.95 -3.76
C LEU A 36 -5.02 3.97 -4.22
N ASP A 37 -4.26 4.53 -3.29
CA ASP A 37 -3.31 5.59 -3.61
C ASP A 37 -2.17 5.10 -4.52
N ILE A 38 -1.52 4.00 -4.17
CA ILE A 38 -0.45 3.40 -4.97
C ILE A 38 -0.55 1.87 -4.92
N LEU A 39 -0.42 1.24 -6.09
CA LEU A 39 -0.22 -0.20 -6.25
C LEU A 39 1.09 -0.45 -7.00
N VAL A 40 1.96 -1.28 -6.44
CA VAL A 40 3.14 -1.80 -7.13
C VAL A 40 2.84 -3.21 -7.64
N GLN A 41 3.10 -3.47 -8.92
CA GLN A 41 2.91 -4.76 -9.56
C GLN A 41 4.12 -5.17 -10.39
N PHE A 42 4.32 -6.48 -10.52
CA PHE A 42 5.27 -7.08 -11.46
C PHE A 42 4.52 -8.05 -12.36
N ASN A 43 4.57 -7.84 -13.68
CA ASN A 43 3.86 -8.67 -14.65
C ASN A 43 2.40 -8.90 -14.24
N GLU A 44 1.69 -7.80 -13.96
CA GLU A 44 0.29 -7.75 -13.49
C GLU A 44 0.03 -8.40 -12.11
N LYS A 45 1.05 -8.96 -11.45
CA LYS A 45 0.92 -9.53 -10.10
C LYS A 45 1.13 -8.45 -9.04
N PRO A 46 0.16 -8.25 -8.13
CA PRO A 46 0.29 -7.32 -7.01
C PRO A 46 1.50 -7.65 -6.11
N HIS A 47 2.25 -6.61 -5.76
CA HIS A 47 3.45 -6.71 -4.94
C HIS A 47 3.33 -5.88 -3.66
N ILE A 48 3.06 -4.58 -3.79
CA ILE A 48 2.89 -3.68 -2.64
C ILE A 48 1.62 -2.87 -2.83
N LEU A 49 0.80 -2.80 -1.79
CA LEU A 49 -0.37 -1.92 -1.73
C LEU A 49 -0.10 -0.81 -0.71
N ILE A 50 -0.22 0.45 -1.11
CA ILE A 50 0.15 1.60 -0.27
C ILE A 50 -1.01 2.58 -0.14
N GLU A 51 -1.34 2.92 1.10
CA GLU A 51 -2.34 3.93 1.46
C GLU A 51 -1.65 5.15 2.11
N CYS A 52 -1.93 6.34 1.60
CA CYS A 52 -1.38 7.60 2.09
C CYS A 52 -2.47 8.40 2.85
N LYS A 53 -2.13 8.92 4.03
CA LYS A 53 -2.94 9.90 4.75
C LYS A 53 -2.23 11.24 4.79
N THR A 54 -2.93 12.31 5.16
CA THR A 54 -2.30 13.63 5.35
C THR A 54 -1.46 13.62 6.64
N PRO A 55 -0.42 14.48 6.77
CA PRO A 55 0.45 14.48 7.94
C PRO A 55 -0.27 14.67 9.28
N LYS A 56 -1.35 15.45 9.27
CA LYS A 56 -2.16 15.75 10.46
C LYS A 56 -3.10 14.61 10.85
N THR A 57 -3.35 13.65 9.96
CA THR A 57 -4.25 12.52 10.23
C THR A 57 -3.47 11.39 10.91
N PRO A 58 -3.85 10.99 12.14
CA PRO A 58 -3.25 9.84 12.81
C PRO A 58 -3.55 8.54 12.04
N ILE A 59 -2.54 7.69 11.92
CA ILE A 59 -2.75 6.31 11.47
C ILE A 59 -3.40 5.54 12.62
N THR A 60 -4.63 5.07 12.39
CA THR A 60 -5.45 4.36 13.38
C THR A 60 -5.78 2.95 12.89
N GLN A 61 -6.35 2.14 13.78
CA GLN A 61 -6.86 0.82 13.42
C GLN A 61 -7.81 0.86 12.21
N LYS A 62 -8.68 1.89 12.10
CA LYS A 62 -9.56 2.05 10.93
C LYS A 62 -8.80 2.16 9.60
N THR A 63 -7.62 2.77 9.61
CA THR A 63 -6.78 2.86 8.41
C THR A 63 -6.20 1.50 8.04
N PHE A 64 -5.84 0.72 9.07
CA PHE A 64 -5.39 -0.64 8.91
C PHE A 64 -6.50 -1.58 8.41
N ASP A 65 -7.71 -1.44 8.93
CA ASP A 65 -8.86 -2.21 8.49
C ASP A 65 -9.21 -1.91 7.03
N GLN A 66 -9.14 -0.63 6.63
CA GLN A 66 -9.37 -0.20 5.25
C GLN A 66 -8.39 -0.87 4.27
N ILE A 67 -7.08 -0.75 4.53
CA ILE A 67 -6.06 -1.32 3.64
C ILE A 67 -6.16 -2.86 3.61
N SER A 68 -6.54 -3.49 4.73
CA SER A 68 -6.77 -4.93 4.83
C SER A 68 -7.98 -5.38 4.01
N ILE A 69 -9.07 -4.61 3.99
CA ILE A 69 -10.25 -4.86 3.15
C ILE A 69 -9.86 -4.80 1.67
N TYR A 70 -9.12 -3.76 1.25
CA TYR A 70 -8.65 -3.67 -0.14
C TYR A 70 -7.77 -4.86 -0.52
N ASN A 71 -6.93 -5.31 0.41
CA ASN A 71 -6.05 -6.43 0.16
C ASN A 71 -6.75 -7.80 0.07
N LYS A 72 -8.00 -7.95 0.54
CA LYS A 72 -8.78 -9.18 0.29
C LYS A 72 -8.98 -9.42 -1.20
N THR A 73 -9.16 -8.34 -1.97
CA THR A 73 -9.32 -8.37 -3.43
C THR A 73 -7.96 -8.40 -4.13
N ILE A 74 -7.03 -7.53 -3.72
CA ILE A 74 -5.75 -7.35 -4.43
C ILE A 74 -4.72 -8.45 -4.10
N LYS A 75 -4.75 -9.01 -2.89
CA LYS A 75 -3.87 -10.12 -2.47
C LYS A 75 -2.36 -9.82 -2.63
N ALA A 76 -1.97 -8.56 -2.43
CA ALA A 76 -0.57 -8.16 -2.38
C ALA A 76 0.11 -8.76 -1.13
N PRO A 77 1.38 -9.23 -1.25
CA PRO A 77 2.15 -9.75 -0.13
C PRO A 77 2.62 -8.66 0.83
N PHE A 78 2.74 -7.40 0.39
CA PHE A 78 3.19 -6.29 1.22
C PHE A 78 2.18 -5.16 1.25
N LEU A 79 1.98 -4.58 2.42
CA LEU A 79 1.13 -3.42 2.68
C LEU A 79 1.95 -2.30 3.28
N MET A 80 1.62 -1.06 2.94
CA MET A 80 2.17 0.12 3.60
C MET A 80 1.09 1.16 3.88
N ILE A 81 1.11 1.73 5.08
CA ILE A 81 0.34 2.94 5.42
C ILE A 81 1.33 4.03 5.80
N SER A 82 1.17 5.21 5.21
CA SER A 82 2.02 6.36 5.55
C SER A 82 1.20 7.64 5.73
N ASN A 83 1.56 8.43 6.73
CA ASN A 83 1.17 9.83 6.81
C ASN A 83 2.38 10.76 6.70
N GLY A 84 3.51 10.27 6.18
CA GLY A 84 4.76 11.02 6.05
C GLY A 84 5.56 11.18 7.35
N ILE A 85 4.92 11.06 8.51
CA ILE A 85 5.59 11.09 9.84
C ILE A 85 5.80 9.67 10.36
N LYS A 86 4.75 8.85 10.26
CA LYS A 86 4.75 7.43 10.60
C LYS A 86 4.54 6.61 9.34
N ASN A 87 5.31 5.55 9.23
CA ASN A 87 5.23 4.55 8.16
C ASN A 87 5.06 3.20 8.82
N PHE A 88 3.98 2.51 8.50
CA PHE A 88 3.76 1.13 8.92
C PHE A 88 3.80 0.25 7.70
N ILE A 89 4.66 -0.76 7.73
CA ILE A 89 4.89 -1.69 6.62
C ILE A 89 4.65 -3.09 7.16
N PHE A 90 3.92 -3.88 6.38
CA PHE A 90 3.47 -5.20 6.78
C PHE A 90 3.70 -6.20 5.66
N GLN A 91 4.14 -7.39 6.01
CA GLN A 91 4.04 -8.56 5.16
C GLN A 91 2.82 -9.37 5.57
N VAL A 92 2.06 -9.82 4.58
CA VAL A 92 0.88 -10.68 4.79
C VAL A 92 1.33 -12.13 4.84
N ASP A 93 1.18 -12.76 6.00
CA ASP A 93 1.33 -14.20 6.15
C ASP A 93 0.06 -14.88 5.65
N LYS A 94 0.16 -15.47 4.44
CA LYS A 94 -0.95 -16.15 3.77
C LYS A 94 -1.41 -17.40 4.50
N TYR A 95 -0.55 -18.04 5.30
CA TYR A 95 -0.85 -19.30 5.96
C TYR A 95 -1.48 -19.06 7.34
N ASN A 96 -0.93 -18.13 8.10
CA ASN A 96 -1.39 -17.87 9.47
C ASN A 96 -2.39 -16.72 9.59
N LYS A 97 -2.73 -16.04 8.48
CA LYS A 97 -3.56 -14.82 8.47
C LYS A 97 -3.03 -13.73 9.42
N LYS A 98 -1.70 -13.66 9.56
CA LYS A 98 -0.99 -12.70 10.40
C LYS A 98 -0.35 -11.61 9.55
N PHE A 99 -0.09 -10.48 10.18
CA PHE A 99 0.71 -9.40 9.62
C PHE A 99 2.05 -9.34 10.35
N LEU A 100 3.13 -9.41 9.60
CA LEU A 100 4.49 -9.25 10.12
C LEU A 100 4.94 -7.82 9.86
N PHE A 101 5.26 -7.08 10.92
CA PHE A 101 5.75 -5.72 10.78
C PHE A 101 7.17 -5.71 10.21
N LEU A 102 7.37 -4.88 9.19
CA LEU A 102 8.67 -4.67 8.56
C LEU A 102 9.19 -3.28 8.89
N LYS A 103 10.52 -3.14 8.99
CA LYS A 103 11.17 -1.83 9.13
C LYS A 103 11.21 -1.06 7.81
N TYR A 104 11.29 -1.77 6.69
CA TYR A 104 11.44 -1.19 5.36
C TYR A 104 10.55 -1.92 4.36
N ILE A 105 10.10 -1.19 3.33
CA ILE A 105 9.50 -1.79 2.14
C ILE A 105 10.58 -2.67 1.50
N PRO A 106 10.24 -3.85 0.94
CA PRO A 106 11.19 -4.64 0.15
C PRO A 106 11.83 -3.78 -0.95
#